data_AF-A0AAV2MZF9-F1
#
_entry.id   AF-A0AAV2MZF9-F1
#
_cell.length_a   1.000
_cell.length_b   1.000
_cell.length_c   1.000
_cell.angle_alpha   90.00
_cell.angle_beta   90.00
_cell.angle_gamma   90.00
#
_symmetry.space_group_name_H-M   'P 1'
#
loop_
_entity.id
_entity.type
_entity.pdbx_description
1 polymer ?
#
loop_
_entity_poly.entity_id
_entity_poly.type
_entity_poly.pdbx_seq_one_letter_code
_entity_poly.pdbx_strand_id
1 'polypeptide(L)'
;MLSLLGVTSSFLNTKTWFTHPLDNERKVFAFSDVPHVIKNIRNRLYNKKYLRINSEKNYIQWRYFDILFDLDNKPGNARACPKLSKRHIG
;
A
#
# COMPACT_ATOMS: atom_id res chain seq x y z
N MET A 1 5.92 -16.14 10.97
CA MET A 1 4.68 -16.90 11.27
C MET A 1 4.10 -17.53 10.01
N LEU A 2 3.65 -16.75 9.01
CA LEU A 2 3.06 -17.32 7.78
C LEU A 2 4.01 -18.24 6.99
N SER A 3 5.31 -17.89 6.91
CA SER A 3 6.33 -18.74 6.28
C SER A 3 6.46 -20.12 6.95
N LEU A 4 6.31 -20.20 8.28
CA LEU A 4 6.35 -21.46 9.03
C LEU A 4 5.17 -22.37 8.70
N LEU A 5 4.03 -21.78 8.33
CA LEU A 5 2.83 -22.50 7.89
C LEU A 5 2.87 -22.88 6.40
N GLY A 6 3.99 -22.60 5.72
CA GLY A 6 4.15 -22.88 4.29
C GLY A 6 3.35 -21.95 3.37
N VAL A 7 2.95 -20.78 3.85
CA VAL A 7 2.34 -19.72 3.02
C VAL A 7 3.43 -18.95 2.30
N THR A 8 3.35 -18.87 0.96
CA THR A 8 4.33 -18.22 0.10
C THR A 8 3.66 -17.15 -0.77
N SER A 9 4.32 -16.01 -0.92
CA SER A 9 3.82 -14.86 -1.70
C SER A 9 4.71 -14.51 -2.89
N SER A 10 5.43 -15.50 -3.44
CA SER A 10 6.27 -15.28 -4.62
C SER A 10 5.41 -15.20 -5.88
N PHE A 11 5.80 -14.35 -6.82
CA PHE A 11 5.00 -14.06 -8.02
C PHE A 11 4.69 -15.31 -8.86
N LEU A 12 5.62 -16.27 -8.91
CA LEU A 12 5.49 -17.52 -9.68
C LEU A 12 4.90 -18.68 -8.87
N ASN A 13 4.95 -18.65 -7.54
CA ASN A 13 4.51 -19.74 -6.69
C ASN A 13 3.82 -19.21 -5.42
N THR A 14 2.64 -18.62 -5.64
CA THR A 14 1.81 -18.07 -4.58
C THR A 14 0.94 -19.17 -3.96
N LYS A 15 1.15 -19.44 -2.68
CA LYS A 15 0.29 -20.30 -1.85
C LYS A 15 -0.20 -19.50 -0.66
N THR A 16 -1.49 -19.16 -0.65
CA THR A 16 -2.12 -18.27 0.35
C THR A 16 -2.83 -19.00 1.49
N TRP A 17 -2.63 -20.31 1.61
CA TRP A 17 -3.35 -21.15 2.58
C TRP A 17 -2.48 -22.28 3.10
N PHE A 18 -2.88 -22.88 4.22
CA PHE A 18 -2.31 -24.10 4.77
C PHE A 18 -3.41 -25.07 5.19
N THR A 19 -3.09 -26.34 5.35
CA THR A 19 -4.05 -27.38 5.74
C THR A 19 -4.40 -27.25 7.21
N HIS A 20 -5.67 -27.40 7.56
CA HIS A 20 -6.11 -27.36 8.95
C HIS A 20 -5.44 -28.50 9.75
N PRO A 21 -4.90 -28.24 10.95
CA PRO A 21 -4.06 -29.21 11.66
C PRO A 21 -4.78 -30.48 12.12
N LEU A 22 -6.12 -30.48 12.11
CA LEU A 22 -6.96 -31.61 12.52
C LEU A 22 -7.87 -32.13 11.39
N ASP A 23 -7.83 -31.51 10.22
CA ASP A 23 -8.71 -31.84 9.09
C ASP A 23 -7.96 -31.64 7.77
N ASN A 24 -7.59 -32.74 7.15
CA ASN A 24 -6.77 -32.72 5.93
C ASN A 24 -7.52 -32.20 4.70
N GLU A 25 -8.85 -32.18 4.73
CA GLU A 25 -9.69 -31.69 3.62
C GLU A 25 -9.94 -30.17 3.72
N ARG A 26 -9.64 -29.55 4.87
CA ARG A 26 -9.94 -28.13 5.11
C ARG A 26 -8.72 -27.24 4.93
N LYS A 27 -8.92 -26.16 4.15
CA LYS A 27 -7.93 -25.10 3.95
C LYS A 27 -8.18 -23.92 4.88
N VAL A 28 -7.11 -23.41 5.47
CA VAL A 28 -7.10 -22.16 6.24
C VAL A 28 -6.35 -21.11 5.43
N PHE A 29 -7.05 -20.04 5.04
CA PHE A 29 -6.50 -18.96 4.23
C PHE A 29 -5.88 -17.88 5.11
N ALA A 30 -4.69 -17.42 4.72
CA ALA A 30 -3.99 -16.35 5.41
C ALA A 30 -4.31 -15.00 4.76
N PHE A 31 -4.77 -14.05 5.58
CA PHE A 31 -5.02 -12.67 5.16
C PHE A 31 -4.13 -11.70 5.93
N SER A 32 -3.76 -10.61 5.26
CA SER A 32 -3.12 -9.48 5.90
C SER A 32 -4.15 -8.43 6.27
N ASP A 33 -3.85 -7.62 7.28
CA ASP A 33 -4.63 -6.44 7.61
C ASP A 33 -4.43 -5.36 6.53
N VAL A 34 -5.40 -5.25 5.64
CA VAL A 34 -5.37 -4.33 4.49
C VAL A 34 -5.21 -2.86 4.93
N PRO A 35 -5.99 -2.33 5.90
CA PRO A 35 -5.76 -1.00 6.44
C PRO A 35 -4.31 -0.75 6.88
N HIS A 36 -3.69 -1.71 7.55
CA HIS A 36 -2.30 -1.58 8.00
C HIS A 36 -1.30 -1.59 6.84
N VAL A 37 -1.51 -2.41 5.82
CA VAL A 37 -0.69 -2.42 4.60
C VAL A 37 -0.73 -1.05 3.91
N ILE A 38 -1.92 -0.47 3.73
CA ILE A 38 -2.07 0.85 3.09
C ILE A 38 -1.39 1.95 3.92
N LYS A 39 -1.56 1.94 5.24
CA LYS A 39 -0.87 2.88 6.15
C LYS A 39 0.64 2.79 6.00
N ASN A 40 1.20 1.58 5.94
CA ASN A 40 2.64 1.37 5.78
C ASN A 40 3.16 1.88 4.43
N ILE A 41 2.42 1.67 3.35
CA ILE A 41 2.77 2.22 2.02
C ILE A 41 2.83 3.75 2.07
N ARG A 42 1.78 4.38 2.61
CA ARG A 42 1.70 5.84 2.76
C ARG A 42 2.84 6.37 3.63
N ASN A 43 3.09 5.77 4.79
CA ASN A 43 4.15 6.19 5.69
C ASN A 43 5.54 6.01 5.07
N ARG A 44 5.79 4.92 4.35
CA ARG A 44 7.04 4.70 3.61
C ARG A 44 7.24 5.81 2.58
N LEU A 45 6.23 6.10 1.76
CA LEU A 45 6.34 7.13 0.74
C LEU A 45 6.53 8.52 1.37
N TYR A 46 5.81 8.84 2.45
CA TYR A 46 5.97 10.10 3.17
C TYR A 46 7.37 10.26 3.79
N ASN A 47 7.87 9.22 4.46
CA ASN A 47 9.15 9.28 5.19
C ASN A 47 10.36 9.21 4.26
N LYS A 48 10.29 8.40 3.19
CA LYS A 48 11.41 8.20 2.25
C LYS A 48 11.31 9.07 1.00
N LYS A 49 10.20 9.77 0.80
CA LYS A 49 9.87 10.67 -0.32
C LYS A 49 9.82 10.01 -1.71
N TYR A 50 10.31 8.78 -1.85
CA TYR A 50 10.36 8.04 -3.10
C TYR A 50 9.86 6.60 -2.91
N LEU A 51 9.09 6.11 -3.87
CA LEU A 51 8.62 4.74 -3.96
C LEU A 51 8.88 4.22 -5.37
N ARG A 52 9.53 3.06 -5.48
CA ARG A 52 9.78 2.38 -6.76
C ARG A 52 8.88 1.15 -6.87
N ILE A 53 8.14 1.05 -7.97
CA ILE A 53 7.24 -0.09 -8.24
C ILE A 53 7.98 -1.19 -9.01
N ASN A 54 8.73 -0.84 -10.05
CA ASN A 54 9.61 -1.77 -10.77
C ASN A 54 10.92 -1.06 -11.15
N SER A 55 11.87 -1.82 -11.69
CA SER A 55 13.16 -1.29 -12.14
C SER A 55 13.06 -0.31 -13.32
N GLU A 56 12.06 -0.50 -14.19
CA GLU A 56 11.95 0.23 -15.47
C GLU A 56 11.15 1.53 -15.38
N LYS A 57 10.31 1.70 -14.36
CA LYS A 57 9.44 2.87 -14.19
C LYS A 57 10.09 3.90 -13.28
N ASN A 58 9.73 5.14 -13.55
CA ASN A 58 10.09 6.28 -12.71
C ASN A 58 9.55 6.11 -11.28
N TYR A 59 10.25 6.74 -10.34
CA TYR A 59 9.85 6.79 -8.94
C TYR A 59 8.55 7.58 -8.77
N ILE A 60 7.68 7.07 -7.90
CA ILE A 60 6.58 7.85 -7.33
C ILE A 60 7.20 8.73 -6.25
N GLN A 61 7.00 10.04 -6.35
CA GLN A 61 7.57 11.02 -5.43
C GLN A 61 6.48 11.63 -4.56
N TRP A 62 6.78 11.85 -3.27
CA TRP A 62 5.86 12.57 -2.38
C TRP A 62 5.57 13.99 -2.88
N ARG A 63 6.56 14.63 -3.52
CA ARG A 63 6.46 15.96 -4.13
C ARG A 63 5.25 16.11 -5.07
N TYR A 64 4.80 15.03 -5.72
CA TYR A 64 3.61 15.10 -6.57
C TYR A 64 2.35 15.44 -5.77
N PHE A 65 2.25 14.99 -4.52
CA PHE A 65 1.14 15.32 -3.62
C PHE A 65 1.23 16.75 -3.11
N ASP A 66 2.43 17.23 -2.79
CA ASP A 66 2.66 18.63 -2.38
C ASP A 66 2.23 19.60 -3.50
N ILE A 67 2.72 19.36 -4.74
CA ILE A 67 2.36 20.16 -5.91
C ILE A 67 0.86 20.11 -6.18
N LEU A 68 0.26 18.93 -6.15
CA LEU A 68 -1.18 18.76 -6.38
C LEU A 68 -1.99 19.55 -5.34
N PHE A 69 -1.61 19.47 -4.07
CA PHE A 69 -2.28 20.20 -3.00
C PHE A 69 -2.18 21.72 -3.21
N ASP A 70 -1.00 22.23 -3.56
CA ASP A 70 -0.81 23.67 -3.79
C ASP A 70 -1.60 24.18 -5.00
N LEU A 71 -1.66 23.39 -6.08
CA LEU A 71 -2.44 23.72 -7.27
C LEU A 71 -3.95 23.69 -6.99
N ASP A 72 -4.41 22.70 -6.24
CA ASP A 72 -5.83 22.51 -5.91
C ASP A 72 -6.37 23.55 -4.93
N ASN A 73 -5.53 24.12 -4.06
CA ASN A 73 -5.94 25.15 -3.08
C ASN A 73 -5.87 26.59 -3.60
N LYS A 74 -5.59 26.80 -4.89
CA LYS A 74 -5.57 28.16 -5.45
C LYS A 74 -6.96 28.82 -5.38
N PRO A 75 -7.05 30.09 -4.96
CA PRO A 75 -8.32 30.80 -4.87
C PRO A 75 -8.97 30.94 -6.24
N GLY A 76 -10.31 30.84 -6.28
CA GLY A 76 -11.10 30.96 -7.50
C GLY A 76 -11.33 29.65 -8.28
N ASN A 77 -10.71 28.54 -7.86
CA ASN A 77 -10.91 27.23 -8.48
C ASN A 77 -11.85 26.33 -7.66
N ALA A 78 -12.73 25.61 -8.35
CA ALA A 78 -13.38 24.45 -7.76
C ALA A 78 -12.32 23.36 -7.52
N ARG A 79 -12.22 22.88 -6.29
CA ARG A 79 -11.22 21.88 -5.90
C ARG A 79 -11.54 20.53 -6.56
N ALA A 80 -10.57 19.98 -7.27
CA ALA A 80 -10.61 18.61 -7.77
C ALA A 80 -10.38 17.59 -6.64
N CYS A 81 -9.58 17.95 -5.63
CA CYS A 81 -9.21 17.07 -4.51
C CYS A 81 -9.65 17.63 -3.14
N PRO A 82 -10.96 17.89 -2.90
CA PRO A 82 -11.43 18.60 -1.71
C PRO A 82 -11.16 17.84 -0.39
N LYS A 83 -11.02 16.50 -0.44
CA LYS A 83 -10.73 15.67 0.73
C LYS A 83 -9.26 15.71 1.16
N LEU A 84 -8.36 16.20 0.30
CA LEU A 84 -6.95 16.37 0.62
C LEU A 84 -6.78 17.65 1.43
N SER A 85 -6.21 17.54 2.61
CA SER A 85 -5.99 18.65 3.54
C SER A 85 -4.53 18.69 3.98
N LYS A 86 -4.11 19.80 4.60
CA LYS A 86 -2.73 19.96 5.11
C LYS A 86 -2.28 18.78 5.98
N ARG A 87 -3.18 18.24 6.81
CA ARG A 87 -2.92 17.05 7.67
C ARG A 87 -2.55 15.78 6.91
N HIS A 88 -2.95 15.66 5.65
CA HIS A 88 -2.61 14.52 4.81
C HIS A 88 -1.23 14.69 4.15
N ILE A 89 -0.76 15.93 4.01
CA ILE A 89 0.48 16.29 3.34
C ILE A 89 1.66 16.34 4.34
N GLY A 90 1.43 16.85 5.55
CA GLY A 90 2.45 17.03 6.57
C GLY A 90 2.15 18.21 7.49
#